data_AF-X1DQ76-F1
#
_entry.id   AF-X1DQ76-F1
#
_cell.length_a   1.000
_cell.length_b   1.000
_cell.length_c   1.000
_cell.angle_alpha   90.00
_cell.angle_beta   90.00
_cell.angle_gamma   90.00
#
_symmetry.space_group_name_H-M   'P 1'
#
loop_
_entity.id
_entity.type
_entity.pdbx_description
1 polymer ?
#
loop_
_entity_poly.entity_id
_entity_poly.type
_entity_poly.pdbx_seq_one_letter_code
_entity_poly.pdbx_strand_id
1 'polypeptide(L)'
;MEWEKLPELYMRAKIVLNDHHKTMKQFGFINNRTFDLAALKVFQISDYVKGMEELKIVTYRNPEDLREKLDYFLQNENERERIASINNELCRDFTFTNITREIFNVVNKSFNNKGLGEITGNKKLLSER
;
A
#
# COMPACT_ATOMS: atom_id res chain seq x y z
N MET A 1 -17.52 -14.21 -6.37
CA MET A 1 -17.04 -13.02 -7.10
C MET A 1 -15.61 -13.31 -7.50
N GLU A 2 -15.27 -13.19 -8.78
CA GLU A 2 -13.89 -13.39 -9.25
C GLU A 2 -13.04 -12.18 -8.86
N TRP A 3 -11.82 -12.42 -8.40
CA TRP A 3 -10.89 -11.39 -7.94
C TRP A 3 -10.58 -10.33 -9.00
N GLU A 4 -10.66 -10.71 -10.28
CA GLU A 4 -10.43 -9.83 -11.43
C GLU A 4 -11.42 -8.67 -11.53
N LYS A 5 -12.62 -8.80 -10.93
CA LYS A 5 -13.67 -7.76 -10.96
C LYS A 5 -13.54 -6.77 -9.81
N LEU A 6 -12.66 -7.02 -8.85
CA LEU A 6 -12.49 -6.20 -7.66
C LEU A 6 -12.06 -4.76 -7.97
N PRO A 7 -11.13 -4.50 -8.92
CA PRO A 7 -10.76 -3.14 -9.30
C PRO A 7 -11.97 -2.32 -9.79
N GLU A 8 -12.83 -2.91 -10.63
CA GLU A 8 -14.03 -2.23 -11.13
C GLU A 8 -14.98 -1.84 -10.01
N LEU A 9 -15.13 -2.70 -8.99
CA LEU A 9 -16.00 -2.42 -7.86
C LEU A 9 -15.46 -1.28 -7.00
N TYR A 10 -14.14 -1.24 -6.77
CA TYR A 10 -13.53 -0.10 -6.09
C TYR A 10 -13.71 1.20 -6.87
N MET A 11 -13.50 1.18 -8.18
CA MET A 11 -13.63 2.37 -9.03
C MET A 11 -15.06 2.93 -9.10
N ARG A 12 -16.09 2.11 -8.82
CA ARG A 12 -17.48 2.57 -8.75
C ARG A 12 -17.82 3.28 -7.44
N ALA A 13 -17.01 3.14 -6.40
CA ALA A 13 -17.25 3.74 -5.10
C ALA A 13 -16.72 5.17 -5.05
N LYS A 14 -17.48 6.09 -4.44
CA LYS A 14 -17.00 7.46 -4.13
C LYS A 14 -15.96 7.47 -3.01
N ILE A 15 -16.14 6.55 -2.04
CA ILE A 15 -15.30 6.39 -0.86
C ILE A 15 -15.21 4.89 -0.58
N VAL A 16 -13.99 4.35 -0.44
CA VAL A 16 -13.77 3.00 0.06
C VAL A 16 -13.32 3.07 1.52
N LEU A 17 -14.08 2.41 2.41
CA LEU A 17 -13.66 2.20 3.78
C LEU A 17 -12.61 1.07 3.80
N ASN A 18 -11.41 1.38 4.27
CA ASN A 18 -10.26 0.49 4.21
C ASN A 18 -9.69 0.28 5.62
N ASP A 19 -10.43 -0.37 6.50
CA ASP A 19 -9.97 -0.70 7.85
C ASP A 19 -9.03 -1.91 7.87
N HIS A 20 -8.14 -1.93 8.85
CA HIS A 20 -7.17 -3.00 9.05
C HIS A 20 -7.76 -4.13 9.87
N HIS A 21 -7.36 -5.36 9.54
CA HIS A 21 -7.55 -6.47 10.47
C HIS A 21 -6.87 -6.17 11.81
N LYS A 22 -7.48 -6.61 12.91
CA LYS A 22 -7.00 -6.35 14.28
C LYS A 22 -5.51 -6.62 14.47
N THR A 23 -5.01 -7.72 13.92
CA THR A 23 -3.60 -8.11 13.97
C THR A 23 -2.68 -7.15 13.20
N MET A 24 -3.10 -6.69 12.02
CA MET A 24 -2.34 -5.70 11.25
C MET A 24 -2.23 -4.39 12.02
N LYS A 25 -3.33 -3.94 12.62
CA LYS A 25 -3.34 -2.75 13.46
C LYS A 25 -2.43 -2.89 14.68
N GLN A 26 -2.48 -4.05 15.34
CA GLN A 26 -1.64 -4.33 16.51
C GLN A 26 -0.15 -4.28 16.20
N PHE A 27 0.26 -4.77 15.03
CA PHE A 27 1.66 -4.80 14.62
C PHE A 27 2.07 -3.62 13.73
N GLY A 28 1.14 -2.71 13.40
CA GLY A 28 1.42 -1.51 12.61
C GLY A 28 1.66 -1.76 11.12
N PHE A 29 1.08 -2.81 10.54
CA PHE A 29 1.21 -3.10 9.12
C PHE A 29 0.12 -2.40 8.30
N ILE A 30 0.54 -1.64 7.29
CA ILE A 30 -0.35 -1.13 6.24
C ILE A 30 -0.81 -2.31 5.38
N ASN A 31 -2.11 -2.42 5.14
CA ASN A 31 -2.66 -3.50 4.33
C ASN A 31 -2.39 -3.29 2.82
N ASN A 32 -2.44 -4.37 2.03
CA ASN A 32 -2.22 -4.27 0.59
C ASN A 32 -3.29 -3.42 -0.12
N ARG A 33 -4.54 -3.45 0.39
CA ARG A 33 -5.66 -2.70 -0.18
C ARG A 33 -5.38 -1.20 -0.24
N THR A 34 -4.58 -0.65 0.69
CA THR A 34 -4.14 0.74 0.63
C THR A 34 -3.44 1.08 -0.67
N PHE A 35 -2.52 0.21 -1.11
CA PHE A 35 -1.74 0.39 -2.33
C PHE A 35 -2.59 0.08 -3.57
N ASP A 36 -3.47 -0.93 -3.52
CA ASP A 36 -4.39 -1.24 -4.62
C ASP A 36 -5.33 -0.06 -4.92
N LEU A 37 -5.95 0.52 -3.89
CA LEU A 37 -6.85 1.67 -4.03
C LEU A 37 -6.10 2.92 -4.51
N ALA A 38 -4.88 3.14 -4.03
CA ALA A 38 -4.03 4.22 -4.50
C ALA A 38 -3.65 4.05 -5.98
N ALA A 39 -3.29 2.84 -6.41
CA ALA A 39 -2.98 2.54 -7.82
C ALA A 39 -4.17 2.84 -8.75
N LEU A 40 -5.40 2.61 -8.27
CA LEU A 40 -6.65 2.89 -8.98
C LEU A 40 -7.11 4.35 -8.88
N LYS A 41 -6.39 5.22 -8.16
CA LYS A 41 -6.82 6.61 -7.84
C LYS A 41 -8.21 6.66 -7.20
N VAL A 42 -8.53 5.67 -6.37
CA VAL A 42 -9.79 5.63 -5.62
C VAL A 42 -9.58 6.29 -4.26
N PHE A 43 -10.48 7.20 -3.89
CA PHE A 43 -10.44 7.84 -2.58
C PHE A 43 -10.81 6.84 -1.47
N GLN A 44 -9.99 6.82 -0.42
CA GLN A 44 -10.11 5.87 0.66
C GLN A 44 -10.05 6.56 2.03
N ILE A 45 -10.80 6.01 2.98
CA ILE A 45 -10.74 6.38 4.39
C ILE A 45 -10.36 5.12 5.17
N SER A 46 -9.32 5.20 5.99
CA SER A 46 -8.77 4.06 6.73
C SER A 46 -8.74 4.34 8.23
N ASP A 47 -8.64 3.30 9.05
CA ASP A 47 -8.22 3.51 10.43
C ASP A 47 -6.72 3.82 10.49
N TYR A 48 -6.26 4.42 11.59
CA TYR A 48 -4.85 4.79 11.72
C TYR A 48 -3.94 3.59 12.00
N VAL A 49 -2.88 3.47 11.18
CA VAL A 49 -1.64 2.74 11.47
C VAL A 49 -0.45 3.63 11.08
N LYS A 50 0.72 3.39 11.69
CA LYS A 50 1.93 4.20 11.44
C LYS A 50 2.30 4.17 9.94
N GLY A 51 2.69 5.33 9.39
CA GLY A 51 3.09 5.48 7.99
C GLY A 51 1.94 5.94 7.06
N MET A 52 0.69 5.92 7.52
CA MET A 52 -0.44 6.45 6.73
C MET A 52 -0.30 7.95 6.44
N GLU A 53 0.29 8.69 7.37
CA GLU A 53 0.59 10.12 7.24
C GLU A 53 1.56 10.43 6.09
N GLU A 54 2.52 9.53 5.83
CA GLU A 54 3.51 9.67 4.76
C GLU A 54 2.85 9.47 3.39
N LEU A 55 1.88 8.56 3.32
CA LEU A 55 1.08 8.28 2.11
C LEU A 55 -0.10 9.24 1.91
N LYS A 56 -0.30 10.19 2.83
CA LYS A 56 -1.44 11.14 2.85
C LYS A 56 -2.80 10.45 2.80
N ILE A 57 -2.93 9.28 3.43
CA ILE A 57 -4.20 8.56 3.54
C ILE A 57 -5.07 9.23 4.60
N VAL A 58 -6.33 9.49 4.26
CA VAL A 58 -7.30 10.04 5.23
C VAL A 58 -7.62 8.97 6.26
N THR A 59 -7.42 9.30 7.54
CA THR A 59 -7.68 8.36 8.64
C THR A 59 -8.77 8.84 9.59
N TYR A 60 -9.48 7.92 10.22
CA TYR A 60 -10.42 8.20 11.30
C TYR A 60 -9.97 7.60 12.64
N ARG A 61 -10.39 8.24 13.73
CA ARG A 61 -10.03 7.85 15.11
C ARG A 61 -11.15 7.11 15.84
N ASN A 62 -12.40 7.40 15.51
CA ASN A 62 -13.58 6.82 16.13
C ASN A 62 -14.78 6.92 15.17
N PRO A 63 -15.94 6.30 15.49
CA PRO A 63 -17.10 6.32 14.61
C PRO A 63 -17.67 7.72 14.31
N GLU A 64 -17.56 8.67 15.24
CA GLU A 64 -18.06 10.03 15.02
C GLU A 64 -17.17 10.79 14.03
N ASP A 65 -15.85 10.73 14.22
CA ASP A 65 -14.85 11.28 13.28
C ASP A 65 -14.96 10.63 11.89
N LEU A 66 -15.32 9.34 11.81
CA LEU A 66 -15.62 8.69 10.54
C LEU A 66 -16.87 9.28 9.90
N ARG A 67 -17.95 9.46 10.67
CA ARG A 67 -19.21 10.06 10.17
C ARG A 67 -18.98 11.47 9.62
N GLU A 68 -18.32 12.33 10.39
CA GLU A 68 -18.00 13.70 9.97
C GLU A 68 -17.20 13.72 8.67
N LYS A 69 -16.19 12.85 8.54
CA LYS A 69 -15.40 12.72 7.31
C LYS A 69 -16.22 12.20 6.15
N LEU A 70 -17.09 11.22 6.36
CA LEU A 70 -17.96 10.71 5.30
C LEU A 70 -18.88 11.83 4.79
N ASP A 71 -19.54 12.56 5.69
CA ASP A 71 -20.44 13.66 5.34
C ASP A 71 -19.71 14.76 4.56
N TYR A 72 -18.51 15.14 5.03
CA TYR A 72 -17.67 16.10 4.33
C TYR A 72 -17.25 15.58 2.95
N PHE A 73 -16.58 14.43 2.89
CA PHE A 73 -15.99 13.96 1.64
C PHE A 73 -17.04 13.57 0.62
N LEU A 74 -18.24 13.14 0.99
CA LEU A 74 -19.32 12.87 0.03
C LEU A 74 -19.72 14.13 -0.76
N GLN A 75 -19.62 15.31 -0.16
CA GLN A 75 -19.95 16.60 -0.79
C GLN A 75 -18.76 17.27 -1.50
N ASN A 76 -17.52 16.82 -1.25
CA ASN A 76 -16.30 17.48 -1.71
C ASN A 76 -15.54 16.63 -2.74
N GLU A 77 -16.09 16.52 -3.95
CA GLU A 77 -15.54 15.68 -5.03
C GLU A 77 -14.11 16.06 -5.44
N ASN A 78 -13.87 17.34 -5.73
CA ASN A 78 -12.54 17.82 -6.14
C ASN A 78 -11.46 17.47 -5.11
N GLU A 79 -11.80 17.55 -3.82
CA GLU A 79 -10.86 17.22 -2.74
C GLU A 79 -10.59 15.70 -2.66
N ARG A 80 -11.62 14.86 -2.87
CA ARG A 80 -11.44 13.41 -2.97
C ARG A 80 -10.49 13.05 -4.12
N GLU A 81 -10.70 13.64 -5.31
CA GLU A 81 -9.88 13.38 -6.50
C GLU A 81 -8.43 13.86 -6.32
N ARG A 82 -8.25 15.03 -5.69
CA ARG A 82 -6.93 15.59 -5.37
C ARG A 82 -6.17 14.66 -4.42
N ILE A 83 -6.81 14.22 -3.33
CA ILE A 83 -6.19 13.33 -2.34
C ILE A 83 -5.87 11.97 -2.98
N ALA A 84 -6.79 11.39 -3.75
CA ALA A 84 -6.57 10.10 -4.41
C ALA A 84 -5.41 10.16 -5.41
N SER A 85 -5.25 11.29 -6.11
CA SER A 85 -4.11 11.53 -7.01
C SER A 85 -2.78 11.63 -6.24
N ILE A 86 -2.77 12.28 -5.08
CA ILE A 86 -1.60 12.34 -4.20
C ILE A 86 -1.26 10.93 -3.67
N ASN A 87 -2.25 10.16 -3.23
CA ASN A 87 -2.03 8.80 -2.75
C ASN A 87 -1.42 7.94 -3.87
N ASN A 88 -1.91 8.07 -5.10
CA ASN A 88 -1.38 7.38 -6.26
C ASN A 88 0.11 7.71 -6.51
N GLU A 89 0.48 9.00 -6.46
CA GLU A 89 1.86 9.44 -6.65
C GLU A 89 2.79 8.87 -5.57
N LEU A 90 2.39 9.00 -4.30
CA LEU A 90 3.19 8.54 -3.16
C LEU A 90 3.29 7.01 -3.10
N CYS A 91 2.27 6.29 -3.56
CA CYS A 91 2.25 4.82 -3.56
C CYS A 91 2.81 4.20 -4.85
N ARG A 92 3.14 5.00 -5.88
CA ARG A 92 3.45 4.51 -7.23
C ARG A 92 4.56 3.45 -7.27
N ASP A 93 5.57 3.62 -6.42
CA ASP A 93 6.73 2.74 -6.38
C ASP A 93 6.60 1.58 -5.39
N PHE A 94 5.50 1.48 -4.63
CA PHE A 94 5.20 0.37 -3.72
C PHE A 94 4.66 -0.85 -4.48
N THR A 95 5.37 -1.27 -5.53
CA THR A 95 5.07 -2.47 -6.29
C THR A 95 5.76 -3.68 -5.68
N PHE A 96 5.19 -4.89 -5.86
CA PHE A 96 5.86 -6.12 -5.43
C PHE A 96 7.27 -6.26 -6.01
N THR A 97 7.48 -5.85 -7.26
CA THR A 97 8.78 -5.86 -7.92
C THR A 97 9.79 -4.97 -7.20
N ASN A 98 9.41 -3.72 -6.88
CA ASN A 98 10.31 -2.78 -6.21
C ASN A 98 10.56 -3.20 -4.76
N ILE A 99 9.52 -3.59 -4.03
CA ILE A 99 9.65 -4.07 -2.63
C ILE A 99 10.56 -5.30 -2.57
N THR A 100 10.37 -6.26 -3.49
CA THR A 100 11.24 -7.45 -3.58
C THR A 100 12.69 -7.06 -3.83
N ARG A 101 12.94 -6.09 -4.71
CA ARG A 101 14.29 -5.56 -4.97
C ARG A 101 14.91 -4.94 -3.72
N GLU A 102 14.15 -4.17 -2.96
CA GLU A 102 14.62 -3.58 -1.69
C GLU A 102 14.97 -4.64 -0.66
N ILE A 103 14.15 -5.68 -0.53
CA ILE A 103 14.43 -6.82 0.34
C ILE A 103 15.76 -7.48 -0.07
N PHE A 104 15.95 -7.78 -1.35
CA PHE A 104 17.22 -8.34 -1.85
C PHE A 104 18.41 -7.43 -1.57
N ASN A 105 18.27 -6.12 -1.72
CA ASN A 105 19.33 -5.15 -1.43
C ASN A 105 19.74 -5.19 0.04
N VAL A 106 18.78 -5.23 0.96
CA VAL A 106 19.04 -5.31 2.42
C VAL A 106 19.70 -6.63 2.79
N VAL A 107 19.21 -7.74 2.23
CA VAL A 107 19.76 -9.08 2.45
C VAL A 107 21.21 -9.15 1.95
N ASN A 108 21.48 -8.72 0.71
CA ASN A 108 22.83 -8.72 0.14
C ASN A 108 23.81 -7.83 0.90
N LYS A 109 23.38 -6.62 1.32
CA LYS A 109 24.20 -5.75 2.19
C LYS A 109 24.57 -6.44 3.51
N SER A 110 23.62 -7.17 4.10
CA SER A 110 23.83 -7.88 5.35
C SER A 110 24.82 -9.05 5.21
N PHE A 111 24.80 -9.73 4.06
CA PHE A 111 25.78 -10.78 3.72
C PHE A 111 27.16 -10.20 3.39
N ASN A 112 27.25 -9.06 2.72
CA ASN A 112 28.53 -8.44 2.37
C ASN A 112 29.22 -7.75 3.56
N ASN A 113 28.45 -7.21 4.51
CA ASN A 113 29.00 -6.54 5.71
C ASN A 113 29.44 -7.52 6.81
N LYS A 114 28.86 -8.74 6.83
CA LYS A 114 29.39 -9.84 7.62
C LYS A 114 30.36 -10.58 6.74
N GLY A 115 31.65 -10.23 6.76
CA GLY A 115 32.70 -10.91 6.00
C GLY A 115 32.58 -12.42 6.07
N LEU A 116 31.86 -13.00 5.12
CA LEU A 116 31.74 -14.42 4.85
C LEU A 116 32.43 -14.56 3.51
N GLY A 117 33.62 -15.14 3.56
CA GLY A 117 34.42 -15.43 2.39
C GLY A 117 33.58 -16.12 1.32
N GLU A 118 33.86 -15.74 0.08
CA GLU A 118 33.58 -16.46 -1.15
C GLU A 118 32.50 -17.55 -1.05
N ILE A 119 31.27 -17.19 -1.44
CA ILE A 119 30.40 -18.15 -2.13
C ILE A 119 30.28 -17.66 -3.56
N THR A 120 31.38 -17.78 -4.30
CA THR A 120 31.38 -17.85 -5.77
C THR A 120 30.82 -19.22 -6.18
N GLY A 121 29.54 -19.45 -5.85
CA GLY A 121 28.77 -20.62 -6.24
C GLY A 121 28.03 -20.39 -7.55
N ASN A 122 28.76 -20.52 -8.65
CA ASN A 122 28.28 -20.93 -9.98
C ASN A 122 27.15 -20.11 -10.65
N LYS A 123 27.53 -18.99 -11.30
CA LYS A 123 26.79 -18.45 -12.45
C LYS A 123 26.97 -19.38 -13.67
N LYS A 124 26.26 -20.51 -13.71
CA LYS A 124 25.84 -21.20 -14.95
C LYS A 124 25.12 -22.49 -14.58
N LEU A 125 23.79 -22.44 -14.54
CA LEU A 125 22.91 -23.60 -14.75
C LEU A 125 21.48 -23.09 -15.00
N LEU A 126 21.34 -22.12 -15.91
CA LEU A 126 20.06 -21.79 -16.56
C LEU A 126 20.38 -21.31 -18.00
N SER A 127 21.09 -22.14 -18.75
CA SER A 127 21.12 -22.07 -20.21
C SER A 127 21.66 -23.39 -20.74
N GLU A 128 20.82 -24.43 -20.73
CA GLU A 128 20.84 -25.51 -21.73
C GLU A 128 19.70 -26.48 -21.47
N ARG A 129 18.75 -26.47 -22.41
CA ARG A 129 17.62 -27.38 -22.67
C ARG A 129 16.30 -27.09 -21.96
#